data_AF-A0A958XRP7-F1
#
_entry.id   AF-A0A958XRP7-F1
#
_cell.length_a   1.000
_cell.length_b   1.000
_cell.length_c   1.000
_cell.angle_alpha   90.00
_cell.angle_beta   90.00
_cell.angle_gamma   90.00
#
_symmetry.space_group_name_H-M   'P 1'
#
loop_
_entity.id
_entity.type
_entity.pdbx_description
1 polymer ?
#
loop_
_entity_poly.entity_id
_entity_poly.type
_entity_poly.pdbx_seq_one_letter_code
_entity_poly.pdbx_strand_id
1 'polypeptide(L)'
;GLCLREPTDTGALLIFPSYARVERREQVEHPSVLISYQFEGFLDDIYATLVVRLQYTTPFEMEALWSGAADFKTLNGKQLGVKLIRKALGAAELLVYFDPDIPVGEMMIFSKYVHEHLLRKARKREEVVRLRHWVCKNCNEPVENRNAAMRRLQEKGKQAQIICVECEKQVPLWDELEDKFADPAILARVRELEAQSDFELDAESKDRALVG
;
A
#
# COMPACT_ATOMS: atom_id res chain seq x y z
N GLY A 1 -10.87 3.05 12.73
CA GLY A 1 -10.28 3.08 14.09
C GLY A 1 -8.81 3.48 14.03
N LEU A 2 -8.23 3.84 15.18
CA LEU A 2 -6.78 4.08 15.37
C LEU A 2 -6.06 2.88 16.01
N CYS A 3 -6.80 1.86 16.42
CA CYS A 3 -6.29 0.66 17.06
C CYS A 3 -7.06 -0.57 16.56
N LEU A 4 -6.43 -1.72 16.75
CA LEU A 4 -7.00 -3.06 16.57
C LEU A 4 -7.36 -3.62 17.94
N ARG A 5 -8.39 -4.46 17.98
CA ARG A 5 -8.75 -5.22 19.17
C ARG A 5 -8.29 -6.66 19.02
N GLU A 6 -7.47 -7.12 19.95
CA GLU A 6 -7.02 -8.51 20.00
C GLU A 6 -7.67 -9.20 21.21
N PRO A 7 -8.56 -10.18 20.99
CA PRO A 7 -9.11 -10.98 22.07
C PRO A 7 -8.01 -11.84 22.73
N THR A 8 -7.98 -11.86 24.06
CA THR A 8 -7.10 -12.73 24.85
C THR A 8 -7.90 -13.41 25.95
N ASP A 9 -7.32 -14.44 26.58
CA ASP A 9 -7.93 -15.16 27.70
C ASP A 9 -8.30 -14.25 28.89
N THR A 10 -7.63 -13.10 29.02
CA THR A 10 -7.82 -12.14 30.12
C THR A 10 -8.65 -10.91 29.75
N GLY A 11 -9.16 -10.85 28.51
CA GLY A 11 -9.89 -9.69 27.99
C GLY A 11 -9.33 -9.20 26.65
N ALA A 12 -9.78 -8.04 26.18
CA ALA A 12 -9.33 -7.51 24.90
C ALA A 12 -8.15 -6.55 25.07
N LEU A 13 -7.08 -6.76 24.29
CA LEU A 13 -5.98 -5.81 24.16
C LEU A 13 -6.24 -4.85 23.00
N LEU A 14 -5.77 -3.61 23.16
CA LEU A 14 -5.79 -2.61 22.08
C LEU A 14 -4.38 -2.43 21.53
N ILE A 15 -4.22 -2.77 20.25
CA ILE A 15 -2.95 -2.63 19.53
C ILE A 15 -3.02 -1.37 18.68
N PHE A 16 -2.07 -0.46 18.88
CA PHE A 16 -1.95 0.76 18.09
C PHE A 16 -0.84 0.60 17.06
N PRO A 17 -1.14 0.52 15.75
CA PRO A 17 -0.14 0.28 14.71
C PRO A 17 1.06 1.22 14.79
N SER A 18 0.81 2.51 15.03
CA SER A 18 1.86 3.54 15.09
C SER A 18 2.78 3.45 16.31
N TYR A 19 2.45 2.64 17.32
CA TYR A 19 3.28 2.41 18.50
C TYR A 19 4.02 1.07 18.50
N ALA A 20 3.92 0.28 17.43
CA ALA A 20 4.73 -0.92 17.30
C ALA A 20 6.22 -0.57 17.33
N ARG A 21 6.97 -1.26 18.19
CA ARG A 21 8.43 -1.05 18.36
C ARG A 21 9.27 -2.21 17.87
N VAL A 22 8.63 -3.29 17.42
CA VAL A 22 9.32 -4.47 16.93
C VAL A 22 10.02 -4.10 15.63
N GLU A 23 11.33 -4.22 15.59
CA GLU A 23 12.10 -4.03 14.37
C GLU A 23 11.86 -5.19 13.41
N ARG A 24 11.60 -4.85 12.15
CA ARG A 24 11.50 -5.84 11.07
C ARG A 24 12.91 -6.26 10.68
N ARG A 25 13.20 -7.57 10.76
CA ARG A 25 14.43 -8.14 10.20
C ARG A 25 14.45 -7.92 8.69
N GLU A 26 15.62 -7.61 8.13
CA GLU A 26 15.77 -7.51 6.68
C GLU A 26 15.40 -8.85 6.03
N GLN A 27 14.44 -8.83 5.10
CA GLN A 27 14.09 -10.00 4.31
C GLN A 27 15.10 -10.13 3.17
N VAL A 28 15.77 -11.28 3.11
CA VAL A 28 16.88 -11.55 2.17
C VAL A 28 16.35 -11.87 0.76
N GLU A 29 15.10 -12.30 0.63
CA GLU A 29 14.57 -12.91 -0.60
C GLU A 29 13.16 -12.40 -0.97
N HIS A 30 13.00 -11.10 -1.19
CA HIS A 30 11.73 -10.43 -1.57
C HIS A 30 10.85 -10.05 -0.36
N PRO A 31 10.19 -8.87 -0.40
CA PRO A 31 9.24 -8.51 -1.45
C PRO A 31 9.68 -7.35 -2.35
N SER A 32 9.27 -7.39 -3.63
CA SER A 32 9.55 -6.32 -4.60
C SER A 32 8.66 -5.11 -4.33
N VAL A 33 9.27 -3.93 -4.23
CA VAL A 33 8.52 -2.67 -4.18
C VAL A 33 8.19 -2.29 -5.62
N LEU A 34 6.93 -2.46 -6.02
CA LEU A 34 6.46 -2.08 -7.35
C LEU A 34 5.92 -0.65 -7.37
N ILE A 35 5.39 -0.19 -6.23
CA ILE A 35 4.75 1.11 -6.09
C ILE A 35 5.18 1.72 -4.74
N SER A 36 5.43 3.02 -4.75
CA SER A 36 5.46 3.82 -3.53
C SER A 36 4.63 5.09 -3.66
N TYR A 37 4.29 5.68 -2.53
CA TYR A 37 3.53 6.93 -2.46
C TYR A 37 4.28 7.94 -1.61
N GLN A 38 4.43 9.16 -2.11
CA GLN A 38 4.92 10.30 -1.34
C GLN A 38 3.75 11.19 -0.94
N PHE A 39 3.73 11.62 0.31
CA PHE A 39 2.65 12.45 0.88
C PHE A 39 3.11 13.14 2.16
N GLU A 40 2.31 14.09 2.63
CA GLU A 40 2.50 14.80 3.90
C GLU A 40 1.22 14.71 4.76
N GLY A 41 1.37 14.83 6.08
CA GLY A 41 0.25 14.96 7.01
C GLY A 41 0.53 14.37 8.38
N PHE A 42 -0.54 14.03 9.11
CA PHE A 42 -0.45 13.34 10.40
C PHE A 42 -0.09 11.87 10.17
N LEU A 43 1.21 11.59 10.01
CA LEU A 43 1.71 10.30 9.55
C LEU A 43 1.23 9.12 10.40
N ASP A 44 1.18 9.29 11.72
CA ASP A 44 0.74 8.26 12.66
C ASP A 44 -0.74 7.93 12.47
N ASP A 45 -1.57 8.93 12.25
CA ASP A 45 -3.00 8.74 12.02
C ASP A 45 -3.25 8.12 10.64
N ILE A 46 -2.55 8.61 9.61
CA ILE A 46 -2.66 8.09 8.24
C ILE A 46 -2.28 6.60 8.22
N TYR A 47 -1.15 6.25 8.85
CA TYR A 47 -0.66 4.88 8.91
C TYR A 47 -1.54 3.98 9.78
N ALA A 48 -1.89 4.40 11.00
CA ALA A 48 -2.74 3.60 11.88
C ALA A 48 -4.10 3.32 11.25
N THR A 49 -4.74 4.35 10.69
CA THR A 49 -6.05 4.16 10.03
C THR A 49 -5.95 3.27 8.80
N LEU A 50 -4.84 3.33 8.04
CA LEU A 50 -4.63 2.43 6.90
C LEU A 50 -4.53 0.97 7.36
N VAL A 51 -3.63 0.68 8.31
CA VAL A 51 -3.39 -0.68 8.81
C VAL A 51 -4.66 -1.25 9.44
N VAL A 52 -5.36 -0.46 10.25
CA VAL A 52 -6.63 -0.87 10.84
C VAL A 52 -7.63 -1.23 9.75
N ARG A 53 -7.88 -0.35 8.78
CA ARG A 53 -8.83 -0.63 7.70
C ARG A 53 -8.49 -1.88 6.88
N LEU A 54 -7.20 -2.06 6.56
CA LEU A 54 -6.73 -3.24 5.84
C LEU A 54 -7.00 -4.54 6.62
N GLN A 55 -6.87 -4.54 7.94
CA GLN A 55 -7.20 -5.71 8.78
C GLN A 55 -8.69 -6.10 8.73
N TYR A 56 -9.59 -5.13 8.56
CA TYR A 56 -11.04 -5.37 8.40
C TYR A 56 -11.45 -5.42 6.92
N THR A 57 -10.57 -5.89 6.05
CA THR A 57 -10.83 -6.01 4.62
C THR A 57 -10.60 -7.46 4.22
N THR A 58 -11.69 -8.24 3.98
CA THR A 58 -11.66 -9.71 3.85
C THR A 58 -10.53 -10.33 3.03
N PRO A 59 -10.09 -9.78 1.88
CA PRO A 59 -8.98 -10.37 1.13
C PRO A 59 -7.62 -10.37 1.85
N PHE A 60 -7.48 -9.63 2.94
CA PHE A 60 -6.20 -9.40 3.63
C PHE A 60 -6.33 -9.74 5.11
N GLU A 61 -5.38 -10.53 5.60
CA GLU A 61 -5.25 -10.86 7.03
C GLU A 61 -3.90 -10.35 7.52
N MET A 62 -3.88 -9.54 8.58
CA MET A 62 -2.63 -9.05 9.16
C MET A 62 -1.83 -10.22 9.74
N GLU A 63 -0.61 -10.38 9.24
CA GLU A 63 0.32 -11.39 9.71
C GLU A 63 1.23 -10.84 10.81
N ALA A 64 1.76 -9.64 10.60
CA ALA A 64 2.72 -9.04 11.52
C ALA A 64 2.68 -7.52 11.48
N LEU A 65 2.97 -6.93 12.63
CA LEU A 65 3.06 -5.49 12.81
C LEU A 65 4.44 -5.12 13.35
N TRP A 66 5.08 -4.17 12.70
CA TRP A 66 6.44 -3.71 12.95
C TRP A 66 6.50 -2.21 13.13
N SER A 67 7.65 -1.70 13.58
CA SER A 67 7.94 -0.27 13.59
C SER A 67 7.87 0.32 12.18
N GLY A 68 6.74 0.95 11.87
CA GLY A 68 6.46 1.56 10.57
C GLY A 68 6.25 0.56 9.43
N ALA A 69 5.89 -0.70 9.69
CA ALA A 69 5.49 -1.63 8.63
C ALA A 69 4.41 -2.60 9.11
N ALA A 70 3.53 -3.01 8.20
CA ALA A 70 2.52 -4.02 8.46
C ALA A 70 2.51 -5.03 7.31
N ASP A 71 2.70 -6.29 7.65
CA ASP A 71 2.62 -7.42 6.73
C ASP A 71 1.23 -8.05 6.81
N PHE A 72 0.71 -8.43 5.66
CA PHE A 72 -0.56 -9.12 5.50
C PHE A 72 -0.36 -10.35 4.61
N LYS A 73 -1.31 -11.27 4.72
CA LYS A 73 -1.49 -12.39 3.81
C LYS A 73 -2.76 -12.23 3.02
N THR A 74 -2.69 -12.61 1.75
CA THR A 74 -3.87 -12.90 0.94
C THR A 74 -4.54 -14.20 1.40
N LEU A 75 -5.74 -14.47 0.90
CA LEU A 75 -6.47 -15.73 1.17
C LEU A 75 -5.70 -17.01 0.74
N ASN A 76 -4.77 -16.89 -0.21
CA ASN A 76 -3.89 -18.01 -0.63
C ASN A 76 -2.54 -18.03 0.12
N GLY A 77 -2.39 -17.23 1.19
CA GLY A 77 -1.24 -17.23 2.07
C GLY A 77 -0.01 -16.48 1.55
N LYS A 78 -0.14 -15.72 0.45
CA LYS A 78 0.95 -14.93 -0.14
C LYS A 78 1.12 -13.60 0.57
N GLN A 79 2.37 -13.20 0.80
CA GLN A 79 2.67 -12.02 1.62
C GLN A 79 2.57 -10.73 0.80
N LEU A 80 1.98 -9.70 1.38
CA LEU A 80 2.01 -8.33 0.87
C LEU A 80 2.01 -7.35 2.03
N GLY A 81 2.25 -6.07 1.79
CA GLY A 81 2.11 -5.10 2.86
C GLY A 81 2.62 -3.70 2.54
N VAL A 82 2.75 -2.94 3.62
CA VAL A 82 3.18 -1.54 3.55
C VAL A 82 4.33 -1.25 4.51
N LYS A 83 5.20 -0.32 4.13
CA LYS A 83 6.28 0.21 4.98
C LYS A 83 6.34 1.73 4.87
N LEU A 84 6.18 2.41 6.01
CA LEU A 84 6.26 3.85 6.15
C LEU A 84 7.70 4.28 6.41
N ILE A 85 8.25 5.08 5.50
CA ILE A 85 9.53 5.77 5.66
C ILE A 85 9.24 7.24 5.94
N ARG A 86 9.54 7.68 7.16
CA ARG A 86 9.38 9.07 7.58
C ARG A 86 10.49 9.93 6.99
N LYS A 87 10.14 11.09 6.47
CA LYS A 87 11.05 12.11 5.95
C LYS A 87 10.95 13.38 6.82
N ALA A 88 11.80 14.36 6.53
CA ALA A 88 11.77 15.64 7.24
C ALA A 88 10.43 16.37 7.05
N LEU A 89 10.11 17.27 7.99
CA LEU A 89 8.97 18.20 7.90
C LEU A 89 7.58 17.54 7.78
N GLY A 90 7.41 16.30 8.26
CA GLY A 90 6.11 15.61 8.22
C GLY A 90 5.77 14.98 6.87
N ALA A 91 6.74 14.92 5.95
CA ALA A 91 6.65 14.14 4.73
C ALA A 91 6.95 12.66 5.00
N ALA A 92 6.42 11.79 4.15
CA ALA A 92 6.71 10.36 4.18
C ALA A 92 6.71 9.74 2.78
N GLU A 93 7.32 8.57 2.69
CA GLU A 93 7.14 7.64 1.59
C GLU A 93 6.57 6.33 2.13
N LEU A 94 5.43 5.88 1.60
CA LEU A 94 4.88 4.57 1.90
C LEU A 94 5.22 3.63 0.75
N LEU A 95 6.02 2.61 1.05
CA LEU A 95 6.31 1.53 0.13
C LEU A 95 5.18 0.51 0.18
N VAL A 96 4.77 0.01 -0.98
CA VAL A 96 3.84 -1.12 -1.12
C VAL A 96 4.60 -2.26 -1.77
N TYR A 97 4.60 -3.41 -1.12
CA TYR A 97 5.40 -4.56 -1.52
C TYR A 97 4.57 -5.83 -1.58
N PHE A 98 5.02 -6.76 -2.43
CA PHE A 98 4.31 -7.98 -2.76
C PHE A 98 5.27 -9.16 -2.88
N ASP A 99 4.79 -10.33 -2.49
CA ASP A 99 5.26 -11.60 -3.02
C ASP A 99 5.04 -11.61 -4.55
N PRO A 100 6.07 -11.97 -5.34
CA PRO A 100 6.01 -11.91 -6.81
C PRO A 100 4.95 -12.83 -7.43
N ASP A 101 4.48 -13.86 -6.72
CA ASP A 101 3.49 -14.81 -7.23
C ASP A 101 2.04 -14.32 -7.10
N ILE A 102 1.81 -13.16 -6.49
CA ILE A 102 0.46 -12.60 -6.35
C ILE A 102 -0.07 -12.20 -7.74
N PRO A 103 -1.31 -12.55 -8.11
CA PRO A 103 -1.89 -12.09 -9.36
C PRO A 103 -1.91 -10.56 -9.45
N VAL A 104 -1.55 -10.01 -10.62
CA VAL A 104 -1.46 -8.55 -10.84
C VAL A 104 -2.75 -7.81 -10.44
N GLY A 105 -3.91 -8.40 -10.69
CA GLY A 105 -5.19 -7.84 -10.27
C GLY A 105 -5.29 -7.64 -8.75
N GLU A 106 -4.86 -8.61 -7.95
CA GLU A 106 -4.86 -8.52 -6.49
C GLU A 106 -3.84 -7.49 -5.99
N MET A 107 -2.64 -7.47 -6.57
CA MET A 107 -1.64 -6.43 -6.30
C MET A 107 -2.22 -5.03 -6.55
N MET A 108 -2.98 -4.86 -7.64
CA MET A 108 -3.58 -3.57 -7.98
C MET A 108 -4.78 -3.21 -7.11
N ILE A 109 -5.58 -4.18 -6.64
CA ILE A 109 -6.62 -3.92 -5.63
C ILE A 109 -5.98 -3.38 -4.35
N PHE A 110 -4.95 -4.05 -3.83
CA PHE A 110 -4.26 -3.59 -2.62
C PHE A 110 -3.63 -2.20 -2.82
N SER A 111 -2.90 -2.01 -3.92
CA SER A 111 -2.27 -0.72 -4.26
C SER A 111 -3.30 0.39 -4.39
N LYS A 112 -4.43 0.13 -5.06
CA LYS A 112 -5.49 1.12 -5.26
C LYS A 112 -6.20 1.45 -3.95
N TYR A 113 -6.41 0.47 -3.07
CA TYR A 113 -6.93 0.69 -1.72
C TYR A 113 -6.04 1.65 -0.94
N VAL A 114 -4.72 1.38 -0.90
CA VAL A 114 -3.72 2.26 -0.28
C VAL A 114 -3.78 3.66 -0.89
N HIS A 115 -3.86 3.75 -2.22
CA HIS A 115 -3.92 5.03 -2.92
C HIS A 115 -5.15 5.87 -2.51
N GLU A 116 -6.35 5.30 -2.56
CA GLU A 116 -7.58 6.02 -2.20
C GLU A 116 -7.58 6.44 -0.72
N HIS A 117 -7.03 5.61 0.18
CA HIS A 117 -6.84 5.97 1.57
C HIS A 117 -5.93 7.19 1.74
N LEU A 118 -4.76 7.19 1.08
CA LEU A 118 -3.83 8.32 1.14
C LEU A 118 -4.45 9.59 0.55
N LEU A 119 -5.16 9.49 -0.57
CA LEU A 119 -5.85 10.64 -1.17
C LEU A 119 -6.95 11.23 -0.27
N ARG A 120 -7.46 10.46 0.70
CA ARG A 120 -8.48 10.91 1.65
C ARG A 120 -7.88 11.48 2.94
N LYS A 121 -6.72 10.96 3.35
CA LYS A 121 -6.12 11.23 4.68
C LYS A 121 -4.86 12.10 4.66
N ALA A 122 -4.18 12.19 3.52
CA ALA A 122 -3.07 13.13 3.37
C ALA A 122 -3.55 14.57 3.59
N ARG A 123 -2.61 15.45 3.99
CA ARG A 123 -2.89 16.86 4.25
C ARG A 123 -3.53 17.56 3.05
N LYS A 124 -3.02 17.24 1.86
CA LYS A 124 -3.53 17.73 0.57
C LYS A 124 -3.60 16.55 -0.40
N ARG A 125 -4.76 16.36 -1.02
CA ARG A 125 -5.04 15.24 -1.90
C ARG A 125 -4.16 15.29 -3.15
N GLU A 126 -4.00 16.48 -3.70
CA GLU A 126 -3.26 16.79 -4.91
C GLU A 126 -1.73 16.63 -4.78
N GLU A 127 -1.23 16.59 -3.53
CA GLU A 127 0.21 16.40 -3.25
C GLU A 127 0.58 14.92 -3.02
N VAL A 128 -0.39 13.99 -3.09
CA VAL A 128 -0.10 12.55 -3.04
C VAL A 128 0.48 12.11 -4.39
N VAL A 129 1.76 11.75 -4.39
CA VAL A 129 2.47 11.32 -5.60
C VAL A 129 2.65 9.81 -5.59
N ARG A 130 2.01 9.11 -6.54
CA ARG A 130 2.29 7.70 -6.82
C ARG A 130 3.56 7.58 -7.67
N LEU A 131 4.51 6.75 -7.24
CA LEU A 131 5.72 6.42 -7.97
C LEU A 131 5.71 4.95 -8.32
N ARG A 132 5.82 4.63 -9.61
CA ARG A 132 6.08 3.28 -10.08
C ARG A 132 7.56 2.98 -10.07
N HIS A 133 7.87 1.72 -9.77
CA HIS A 133 9.21 1.17 -9.78
C HIS A 133 9.26 0.18 -10.94
N TRP A 134 9.86 0.63 -12.04
CA TRP A 134 10.02 -0.19 -13.24
C TRP A 134 11.39 -0.85 -13.23
N VAL A 135 11.44 -2.00 -13.88
CA VAL A 135 12.66 -2.75 -14.14
C VAL A 135 12.73 -3.04 -15.63
N CYS A 136 13.90 -2.89 -16.23
CA CYS A 136 14.10 -3.22 -17.63
C CYS A 136 13.92 -4.72 -17.85
N LYS A 137 12.94 -5.13 -18.66
CA LYS A 137 12.70 -6.55 -18.97
C LYS A 137 13.83 -7.25 -19.74
N ASN A 138 14.84 -6.50 -20.22
CA ASN A 138 15.94 -7.05 -21.00
C ASN A 138 17.19 -7.37 -20.17
N CYS A 139 17.51 -6.54 -19.17
CA CYS A 139 18.73 -6.67 -18.36
C CYS A 139 18.46 -6.60 -16.85
N ASN A 140 17.20 -6.48 -16.44
CA ASN A 140 16.76 -6.33 -15.05
C ASN A 140 17.27 -5.09 -14.33
N GLU A 141 17.80 -4.10 -15.06
CA GLU A 141 18.22 -2.83 -14.46
C GLU A 141 17.02 -2.02 -13.96
N PRO A 142 17.00 -1.59 -12.67
CA PRO A 142 15.97 -0.71 -12.15
C PRO A 142 15.96 0.67 -12.82
N VAL A 143 14.77 1.23 -13.01
CA VAL A 143 14.63 2.61 -13.48
C VAL A 143 14.80 3.57 -12.30
N GLU A 144 15.99 4.15 -12.15
CA GLU A 144 16.30 5.00 -10.99
C GLU A 144 15.50 6.31 -10.96
N ASN A 145 15.42 7.03 -12.09
CA ASN A 145 14.73 8.33 -12.16
C ASN A 145 13.22 8.17 -12.35
N ARG A 146 12.58 7.63 -11.31
CA ARG A 146 11.13 7.35 -11.24
C ARG A 146 10.28 8.60 -11.48
N ASN A 147 10.72 9.77 -11.02
CA ASN A 147 10.01 11.03 -11.23
C ASN A 147 9.97 11.42 -12.72
N ALA A 148 11.09 11.31 -13.43
CA ALA A 148 11.11 11.56 -14.88
C ALA A 148 10.27 10.54 -15.64
N ALA A 149 10.35 9.26 -15.26
CA ALA A 149 9.53 8.21 -15.86
C ALA A 149 8.03 8.43 -15.63
N MET A 150 7.61 8.77 -14.40
CA MET A 150 6.21 9.09 -14.08
C MET A 150 5.70 10.31 -14.86
N ARG A 151 6.48 11.39 -14.98
CA ARG A 151 6.10 12.54 -15.83
C ARG A 151 5.88 12.11 -17.28
N ARG A 152 6.79 11.31 -17.83
CA ARG A 152 6.67 10.79 -19.19
C ARG A 152 5.46 9.87 -19.38
N LEU A 153 5.15 9.04 -18.37
CA LEU A 153 3.91 8.24 -18.33
C LEU A 153 2.68 9.13 -18.40
N GLN A 154 2.63 10.20 -17.60
CA GLN A 154 1.50 11.14 -17.58
C GLN A 154 1.33 11.87 -18.92
N GLU A 155 2.42 12.29 -19.55
CA GLU A 155 2.40 13.02 -20.84
C GLU A 155 2.03 12.15 -22.05
N LYS A 156 2.46 10.88 -22.05
CA LYS A 156 2.37 10.00 -23.24
C LYS A 156 1.41 8.83 -23.07
N GLY A 157 0.90 8.58 -21.87
CA GLY A 157 -0.01 7.48 -21.55
C GLY A 157 0.55 6.14 -22.03
N LYS A 158 -0.26 5.39 -22.79
CA LYS A 158 0.07 4.06 -23.32
C LYS A 158 1.32 4.01 -24.21
N GLN A 159 1.74 5.15 -24.76
CA GLN A 159 2.92 5.25 -25.63
C GLN A 159 4.20 5.63 -24.85
N ALA A 160 4.10 5.77 -23.52
CA ALA A 160 5.23 6.17 -22.71
C ALA A 160 6.30 5.08 -22.66
N GLN A 161 7.52 5.45 -23.05
CA GLN A 161 8.69 4.58 -23.02
C GLN A 161 9.96 5.39 -22.74
N ILE A 162 10.92 4.78 -22.06
CA ILE A 162 12.26 5.35 -21.81
C ILE A 162 13.34 4.42 -22.37
N ILE A 163 14.58 4.89 -22.38
CA ILE A 163 15.75 4.08 -22.73
C ILE A 163 16.37 3.57 -21.42
N CYS A 164 16.65 2.28 -21.35
CA CYS A 164 17.41 1.70 -20.24
C CYS A 164 18.84 2.21 -20.27
N VAL A 165 19.35 2.68 -19.12
CA VAL A 165 20.70 3.24 -19.01
C VAL A 165 21.80 2.20 -19.19
N GLU A 166 21.49 0.92 -18.94
CA GLU A 166 22.48 -0.17 -19.00
C GLU A 166 22.54 -0.82 -20.38
N CYS A 167 21.40 -1.28 -20.92
CA CYS A 167 21.38 -2.04 -22.18
C CYS A 167 20.86 -1.24 -23.39
N GLU A 168 20.56 0.05 -23.22
CA GLU A 168 20.05 0.98 -24.25
C GLU A 168 18.74 0.57 -24.94
N LYS A 169 18.09 -0.50 -24.49
CA LYS A 169 16.80 -0.95 -25.02
C LYS A 169 15.65 -0.12 -24.45
N GLN A 170 14.54 -0.08 -25.20
CA GLN A 170 13.33 0.59 -24.77
C GLN A 170 12.67 -0.15 -23.59
N VAL A 171 12.23 0.62 -22.60
CA VAL A 171 11.42 0.16 -21.46
C VAL A 171 10.05 0.81 -21.58
N PRO A 172 8.98 0.05 -21.90
CA PRO A 172 7.63 0.57 -21.87
C PRO A 172 7.24 0.88 -20.42
N LEU A 173 6.69 2.08 -20.21
CA LEU A 173 6.25 2.51 -18.88
C LEU A 173 4.78 2.16 -18.61
N TRP A 174 4.00 1.95 -19.67
CA TRP A 174 2.65 1.42 -19.59
C TRP A 174 2.69 -0.11 -19.74
N ASP A 175 2.57 -0.81 -18.61
CA ASP A 175 2.58 -2.27 -18.53
C ASP A 175 1.24 -2.79 -17.96
N GLU A 176 1.16 -4.11 -17.74
CA GLU A 176 -0.04 -4.75 -17.19
C GLU A 176 -0.46 -4.15 -15.84
N LEU A 177 0.49 -3.73 -15.01
CA LEU A 177 0.21 -3.08 -13.73
C LEU A 177 -0.50 -1.74 -13.95
N GLU A 178 -0.04 -0.93 -14.92
CA GLU A 178 -0.71 0.32 -15.27
C GLU A 178 -2.09 0.11 -15.92
N ASP A 179 -2.22 -0.86 -16.83
CA ASP A 179 -3.52 -1.21 -17.41
C ASP A 179 -4.53 -1.61 -16.34
N LYS A 180 -4.14 -2.48 -15.40
CA LYS A 180 -5.01 -2.92 -14.29
C LYS A 180 -5.28 -1.79 -13.31
N PHE A 181 -4.30 -0.97 -12.95
CA PHE A 181 -4.53 0.15 -12.04
C PHE A 181 -5.50 1.22 -12.60
N ALA A 182 -5.51 1.37 -13.93
CA ALA A 182 -6.41 2.26 -14.65
C ALA A 182 -7.82 1.65 -14.88
N ASP A 183 -7.99 0.35 -14.69
CA ASP A 183 -9.26 -0.35 -14.87
C ASP A 183 -10.32 0.15 -13.85
N PRO A 184 -11.46 0.68 -14.31
CA PRO A 184 -12.54 1.10 -13.43
C PRO A 184 -13.07 -0.02 -12.52
N ALA A 185 -12.97 -1.29 -12.94
CA ALA A 185 -13.39 -2.44 -12.14
C ALA A 185 -12.55 -2.58 -10.86
N ILE A 186 -11.26 -2.25 -10.90
CA ILE A 186 -10.39 -2.26 -9.71
C ILE A 186 -10.86 -1.20 -8.71
N LEU A 187 -11.20 0.00 -9.17
CA LEU A 187 -11.72 1.05 -8.29
C LEU A 187 -13.10 0.69 -7.71
N ALA A 188 -13.99 0.11 -8.52
CA ALA A 188 -15.28 -0.37 -8.04
C ALA A 188 -15.11 -1.41 -6.94
N ARG A 189 -14.21 -2.38 -7.14
CA ARG A 189 -13.89 -3.40 -6.14
C ARG A 189 -13.31 -2.80 -4.86
N VAL A 190 -12.41 -1.83 -4.95
CA VAL A 190 -11.86 -1.13 -3.77
C VAL A 190 -12.98 -0.43 -2.98
N ARG A 191 -13.94 0.20 -3.64
CA ARG A 191 -15.07 0.87 -2.95
C ARG A 191 -15.96 -0.12 -2.21
N GLU A 192 -16.20 -1.31 -2.77
CA GLU A 192 -16.93 -2.38 -2.08
C GLU A 192 -16.19 -2.81 -0.80
N LEU A 193 -14.86 -3.01 -0.90
CA LEU A 193 -14.02 -3.39 0.24
C LEU A 193 -13.95 -2.29 1.30
N GLU A 194 -13.87 -1.02 0.91
CA GLU A 194 -13.92 0.10 1.85
C GLU A 194 -15.26 0.14 2.59
N ALA A 195 -16.38 -0.03 1.90
CA ALA A 195 -17.71 -0.04 2.50
C ALA A 195 -17.89 -1.23 3.47
N GLN A 196 -17.34 -2.39 3.12
CA GLN A 196 -17.30 -3.54 4.02
C GLN A 196 -16.52 -3.23 5.30
N SER A 197 -15.29 -2.72 5.15
CA SER A 197 -14.43 -2.37 6.29
C SER A 197 -15.08 -1.33 7.20
N ASP A 198 -15.78 -0.34 6.62
CA ASP A 198 -16.55 0.65 7.38
C ASP A 198 -17.65 0.00 8.21
N PHE A 199 -18.39 -0.94 7.62
CA PHE A 199 -19.46 -1.67 8.32
C PHE A 199 -18.91 -2.48 9.51
N GLU A 200 -17.81 -3.21 9.31
CA GLU A 200 -17.18 -4.01 10.38
C GLU A 200 -16.65 -3.12 11.52
N LEU A 201 -15.97 -2.02 11.18
CA LEU A 201 -15.45 -1.06 12.16
C LEU A 201 -16.57 -0.37 12.96
N ASP A 202 -17.70 -0.06 12.32
CA ASP A 202 -18.86 0.53 12.98
C ASP A 202 -19.56 -0.46 13.91
N ALA A 203 -19.68 -1.72 13.51
CA ALA A 203 -20.25 -2.78 14.34
C ALA A 203 -19.45 -2.94 15.63
N GLU A 204 -18.12 -3.05 15.52
CA GLU A 204 -17.24 -3.18 16.69
C GLU A 204 -17.25 -1.93 17.58
N SER A 205 -17.38 -0.74 16.98
CA SER A 205 -17.49 0.52 17.73
C SER A 205 -18.79 0.60 18.52
N LYS A 206 -19.90 0.05 18.02
CA LYS A 206 -21.19 0.02 18.72
C LYS A 206 -21.20 -0.99 19.87
N ASP A 207 -20.58 -2.14 19.70
CA ASP A 207 -20.40 -3.11 20.78
C ASP A 207 -19.65 -2.47 21.97
N ARG A 208 -18.66 -1.60 21.70
CA ARG A 208 -17.96 -0.83 22.74
C ARG A 208 -18.88 0.06 23.59
N ALA A 209 -19.92 0.63 23.01
CA ALA A 209 -20.85 1.52 23.73
C ALA A 209 -21.82 0.75 24.65
N LEU A 210 -22.00 -0.56 24.42
CA LEU A 210 -22.93 -1.40 25.17
C LEU A 210 -22.29 -2.12 26.36
N VAL A 211 -20.95 -2.21 26.41
CA VAL A 211 -20.19 -2.86 27.50
C VAL A 211 -19.49 -1.83 28.41
N GLY A 212 -19.75 -0.53 28.19
CA GLY A 212 -19.20 0.60 28.97
C GLY A 212 -20.12 1.09 30.07
#